data_AF-A0A399CR35-F1
#
_entry.id   AF-A0A399CR35-F1
#
_cell.length_a   1.000
_cell.length_b   1.000
_cell.length_c   1.000
_cell.angle_alpha   90.00
_cell.angle_beta   90.00
_cell.angle_gamma   90.00
#
_symmetry.space_group_name_H-M   'P 1'
#
loop_
_entity.id
_entity.type
_entity.pdbx_description
1 polymer ?
#
loop_
_entity_poly.entity_id
_entity_poly.type
_entity_poly.pdbx_seq_one_letter_code
_entity_poly.pdbx_strand_id
1 'polypeptide(L)'
;MIKKLILLTLILYSMESYSQYSDFTYWKELCDCKAKFDSTKYSREQLQNTFDYLWWSPNIDTDATSWTIEKIKELSLTDLENECTERINILKSFEFVEDSFWTQQKENLIIYYESTCRLKKYTILAYSNPEILLQYDLVDDKCI
;
A
#
# COMPACT_ATOMS: atom_id res chain seq x y z
N MET A 1 -40.44 -43.70 -3.50
CA MET A 1 -40.28 -42.24 -3.56
C MET A 1 -39.30 -41.71 -2.52
N ILE A 2 -39.40 -42.09 -1.24
CA ILE A 2 -38.54 -41.60 -0.15
C ILE A 2 -37.02 -41.80 -0.41
N LYS A 3 -36.58 -42.96 -0.92
CA LYS A 3 -35.16 -43.19 -1.27
C LYS A 3 -34.62 -42.26 -2.37
N LYS A 4 -35.45 -41.85 -3.34
CA LYS A 4 -35.06 -40.90 -4.40
C LYS A 4 -34.99 -39.47 -3.86
N LEU A 5 -35.83 -39.14 -2.88
CA LEU A 5 -35.85 -37.83 -2.22
C LEU A 5 -34.61 -37.64 -1.32
N ILE A 6 -34.20 -38.67 -0.59
CA ILE A 6 -32.99 -38.67 0.25
C ILE A 6 -31.71 -38.54 -0.60
N LEU A 7 -31.67 -39.18 -1.78
CA LEU A 7 -30.54 -39.06 -2.69
C LEU A 7 -30.43 -37.64 -3.28
N LEU A 8 -31.56 -37.00 -3.57
CA LEU A 8 -31.60 -35.63 -4.10
C LEU A 8 -31.14 -34.60 -3.07
N THR A 9 -31.51 -34.75 -1.79
CA THR A 9 -31.05 -33.87 -0.72
C THR A 9 -29.56 -34.03 -0.43
N LEU A 10 -29.01 -35.24 -0.46
CA LEU A 10 -27.56 -35.46 -0.28
C LEU A 10 -26.71 -34.83 -1.39
N ILE A 11 -27.20 -34.82 -2.64
CA ILE A 11 -26.48 -34.20 -3.76
C ILE A 11 -26.49 -32.66 -3.63
N LEU A 12 -27.59 -32.07 -3.18
CA LEU A 12 -27.70 -30.63 -2.96
C LEU A 12 -26.81 -30.13 -1.80
N TYR A 13 -26.63 -30.92 -0.74
CA TYR A 13 -25.72 -30.58 0.37
C TYR A 13 -24.22 -30.70 0.01
N SER A 14 -23.87 -31.51 -0.98
CA SER A 14 -22.47 -31.68 -1.39
C SER A 14 -21.90 -30.51 -2.19
N MET A 15 -22.74 -29.59 -2.68
CA MET A 15 -22.32 -28.46 -3.51
C MET A 15 -21.80 -27.25 -2.72
N GLU A 16 -21.89 -27.26 -1.38
CA GLU A 16 -21.43 -26.13 -0.55
C GLU A 16 -20.11 -26.40 0.19
N SER A 17 -19.38 -27.46 -0.18
CA SER A 17 -18.03 -27.68 0.35
C SER A 17 -17.00 -26.77 -0.34
N TYR A 18 -17.18 -25.45 -0.26
CA TYR A 18 -16.11 -24.52 -0.58
C TYR A 18 -15.01 -24.70 0.47
N SER A 19 -13.79 -24.97 0.01
CA SER A 19 -12.63 -24.93 0.90
C SER A 19 -12.56 -23.53 1.51
N GLN A 20 -12.75 -23.42 2.83
CA GLN A 20 -12.56 -22.17 3.57
C GLN A 20 -11.16 -21.59 3.33
N TYR A 21 -10.19 -22.45 3.01
CA TYR A 21 -8.82 -22.07 2.74
C TYR A 21 -8.52 -22.01 1.23
N SER A 22 -7.94 -20.89 0.81
CA SER A 22 -7.42 -20.66 -0.54
C SER A 22 -5.90 -20.50 -0.51
N ASP A 23 -5.22 -20.87 -1.60
CA ASP A 23 -3.76 -20.74 -1.70
C ASP A 23 -3.35 -19.28 -1.96
N PHE A 24 -2.29 -18.81 -1.33
CA PHE A 24 -1.70 -17.49 -1.54
C PHE A 24 -0.21 -17.65 -1.86
N THR A 25 0.23 -17.03 -2.93
CA THR A 25 1.63 -17.03 -3.36
C THR A 25 2.16 -15.62 -3.19
N TYR A 26 3.29 -15.48 -2.50
CA TYR A 26 3.95 -14.19 -2.35
C TYR A 26 5.46 -14.37 -2.50
N TRP A 27 6.10 -13.30 -2.93
CA TRP A 27 7.53 -13.26 -3.12
C TRP A 27 8.17 -12.57 -1.92
N LYS A 28 9.25 -13.14 -1.40
CA LYS A 28 10.09 -12.49 -0.40
C LYS A 28 11.54 -12.75 -0.76
N GLU A 29 12.29 -11.69 -1.04
CA GLU A 29 13.68 -11.79 -1.48
C GLU A 29 13.79 -12.85 -2.59
N LEU A 30 14.73 -13.79 -2.59
CA LEU A 30 14.85 -14.76 -3.69
C LEU A 30 13.92 -15.99 -3.56
N CYS A 31 12.80 -15.90 -2.84
CA CYS A 31 11.93 -17.03 -2.53
C CYS A 31 10.47 -16.83 -2.99
N ASP A 32 9.93 -17.84 -3.69
CA ASP A 32 8.49 -18.00 -3.93
C ASP A 32 7.85 -18.76 -2.78
N CYS A 33 7.09 -18.05 -1.95
CA CYS A 33 6.42 -18.62 -0.79
C CYS A 33 4.98 -19.01 -1.12
N LYS A 34 4.51 -20.11 -0.53
CA LYS A 34 3.11 -20.54 -0.58
C LYS A 34 2.52 -20.54 0.83
N ALA A 35 1.36 -19.93 0.98
CA ALA A 35 0.56 -19.90 2.19
C ALA A 35 -0.88 -20.31 1.87
N LYS A 36 -1.68 -20.54 2.92
CA LYS A 36 -3.12 -20.66 2.82
C LYS A 36 -3.78 -19.58 3.66
N PHE A 37 -4.89 -19.03 3.18
CA PHE A 37 -5.68 -18.03 3.89
C PHE A 37 -7.15 -18.41 3.91
N ASP A 38 -7.86 -17.94 4.93
CA ASP A 38 -9.30 -18.12 5.04
C ASP A 38 -10.02 -17.14 4.10
N SER A 39 -10.48 -17.64 2.94
CA SER A 39 -11.15 -16.84 1.92
C SER A 39 -12.57 -16.41 2.30
N THR A 40 -13.09 -16.85 3.45
CA THR A 40 -14.33 -16.31 4.00
C THR A 40 -14.10 -15.03 4.81
N LYS A 41 -12.85 -14.73 5.17
CA LYS A 41 -12.47 -13.54 5.95
C LYS A 41 -11.90 -12.42 5.11
N TYR A 42 -11.03 -12.74 4.15
CA TYR A 42 -10.35 -11.77 3.31
C TYR A 42 -10.34 -12.24 1.86
N SER A 43 -10.41 -11.31 0.92
CA SER A 43 -10.17 -11.59 -0.49
C SER A 43 -8.67 -11.75 -0.74
N ARG A 44 -8.31 -12.40 -1.86
CA ARG A 44 -6.92 -12.45 -2.32
C ARG A 44 -6.36 -11.05 -2.55
N GLU A 45 -7.18 -10.16 -3.12
CA GLU A 45 -6.81 -8.79 -3.44
C GLU A 45 -6.49 -7.99 -2.17
N GLN A 46 -7.33 -8.08 -1.13
CA GLN A 46 -7.07 -7.45 0.17
C GLN A 46 -5.73 -7.92 0.77
N LEU A 47 -5.44 -9.22 0.73
CA LEU A 47 -4.18 -9.76 1.25
C LEU A 47 -2.97 -9.31 0.43
N GLN A 48 -3.08 -9.31 -0.90
CA GLN A 48 -2.00 -8.90 -1.79
C GLN A 48 -1.70 -7.40 -1.61
N ASN A 49 -2.72 -6.56 -1.62
CA ASN A 49 -2.57 -5.12 -1.44
C ASN A 49 -2.00 -4.78 -0.05
N THR A 50 -2.47 -5.46 1.01
CA THR A 50 -1.90 -5.28 2.36
C THR A 50 -0.43 -5.69 2.40
N PHE A 51 -0.05 -6.79 1.75
CA PHE A 51 1.35 -7.23 1.69
C PHE A 51 2.24 -6.24 0.91
N ASP A 52 1.80 -5.82 -0.27
CA ASP A 52 2.60 -5.00 -1.18
C ASP A 52 2.72 -3.55 -0.71
N TYR A 53 1.66 -2.98 -0.14
CA TYR A 53 1.58 -1.54 0.13
C TYR A 53 1.54 -1.15 1.61
N LEU A 54 1.21 -2.07 2.53
CA LEU A 54 1.19 -1.78 3.98
C LEU A 54 2.28 -2.50 4.77
N TRP A 55 2.70 -3.69 4.34
CA TRP A 55 3.80 -4.42 4.99
C TRP A 55 5.17 -4.02 4.42
N TRP A 56 5.33 -4.08 3.10
CA TRP A 56 6.57 -3.66 2.45
C TRP A 56 6.66 -2.15 2.27
N SER A 57 5.52 -1.47 2.13
CA SER A 57 5.37 -0.02 2.13
C SER A 57 6.44 0.70 1.28
N PRO A 58 6.25 0.81 -0.04
CA PRO A 58 7.26 1.41 -0.92
C PRO A 58 7.56 2.85 -0.48
N ASN A 59 8.81 3.29 -0.57
CA ASN A 59 9.16 4.67 -0.24
C ASN A 59 8.70 5.64 -1.35
N ILE A 60 8.83 6.94 -1.07
CA ILE A 60 8.92 7.95 -2.13
C ILE A 60 10.36 7.89 -2.63
N ASP A 61 10.58 7.40 -3.84
CA ASP A 61 11.90 7.13 -4.41
C ASP A 61 12.49 8.36 -5.12
N THR A 62 11.66 9.29 -5.59
CA THR A 62 12.14 10.50 -6.28
C THR A 62 13.11 11.29 -5.39
N ASP A 63 14.33 11.50 -5.87
CA ASP A 63 15.36 12.23 -5.15
C ASP A 63 14.97 13.71 -4.99
N ALA A 64 15.26 14.25 -3.81
CA ALA A 64 15.07 15.68 -3.51
C ALA A 64 16.39 16.43 -3.26
N THR A 65 17.49 15.70 -3.18
CA THR A 65 18.83 16.23 -2.90
C THR A 65 19.82 15.68 -3.91
N SER A 66 20.85 16.46 -4.21
CA SER A 66 21.94 16.03 -5.06
C SER A 66 23.29 16.25 -4.37
N TRP A 67 24.21 15.32 -4.57
CA TRP A 67 25.60 15.40 -4.07
C TRP A 67 26.47 16.36 -4.88
N THR A 68 26.02 16.78 -6.07
CA THR A 68 26.76 17.65 -6.99
C THR A 68 25.85 18.73 -7.54
N ILE A 69 26.38 19.95 -7.73
CA ILE A 69 25.59 21.10 -8.19
C ILE A 69 25.02 20.85 -9.59
N GLU A 70 25.77 20.17 -10.46
CA GLU A 70 25.39 19.90 -11.84
C GLU A 70 24.10 19.08 -11.93
N LYS A 71 23.99 18.06 -11.05
CA LYS A 71 22.85 17.15 -10.98
C LYS A 71 21.61 17.72 -10.29
N ILE A 72 21.69 18.91 -9.68
CA ILE A 72 20.48 19.58 -9.14
C ILE A 72 19.43 19.78 -10.24
N LYS A 73 19.87 19.99 -11.48
CA LYS A 73 18.98 20.16 -12.66
C LYS A 73 18.25 18.87 -13.05
N GLU A 74 18.69 17.72 -12.55
CA GLU A 74 18.06 16.42 -12.78
C GLU A 74 16.93 16.16 -11.76
N LEU A 75 16.84 16.96 -10.68
CA LEU A 75 15.75 16.86 -9.72
C LEU A 75 14.45 17.33 -10.37
N SER A 76 13.42 16.48 -10.32
CA SER A 76 12.15 16.70 -11.01
C SER A 76 11.02 16.84 -10.00
N LEU A 77 10.49 18.06 -9.88
CA LEU A 77 9.31 18.31 -9.04
C LEU A 77 8.08 17.58 -9.60
N THR A 78 7.96 17.48 -10.93
CA THR A 78 6.83 16.80 -11.58
C THR A 78 6.86 15.30 -11.29
N ASP A 79 8.03 14.65 -11.34
CA ASP A 79 8.12 13.22 -11.04
C ASP A 79 7.79 12.95 -9.57
N LEU A 80 8.26 13.82 -8.66
CA LEU A 80 7.89 13.75 -7.25
C LEU A 80 6.38 13.89 -7.06
N GLU A 81 5.74 14.91 -7.66
CA GLU A 81 4.31 15.15 -7.51
C GLU A 81 3.46 14.00 -8.07
N ASN A 82 3.87 13.41 -9.19
CA ASN A 82 3.23 12.24 -9.78
C ASN A 82 3.35 11.02 -8.86
N GLU A 83 4.56 10.72 -8.39
CA GLU A 83 4.80 9.60 -7.47
C GLU A 83 3.98 9.76 -6.18
N CYS A 84 4.03 10.94 -5.56
CA CYS A 84 3.26 11.25 -4.35
C CYS A 84 1.77 11.03 -4.54
N THR A 85 1.22 11.51 -5.66
CA THR A 85 -0.19 11.34 -6.00
C THR A 85 -0.54 9.87 -6.19
N GLU A 86 0.30 9.12 -6.92
CA GLU A 86 0.10 7.69 -7.16
C GLU A 86 0.08 6.90 -5.84
N ARG A 87 1.11 7.06 -4.99
CA ARG A 87 1.25 6.34 -3.72
C ARG A 87 0.07 6.60 -2.79
N ILE A 88 -0.33 7.86 -2.65
CA ILE A 88 -1.48 8.23 -1.80
C ILE A 88 -2.80 7.69 -2.38
N ASN A 89 -2.97 7.74 -3.71
CA ASN A 89 -4.18 7.23 -4.36
C ASN A 89 -4.31 5.72 -4.21
N ILE A 90 -3.22 4.96 -4.29
CA ILE A 90 -3.23 3.51 -4.00
C ILE A 90 -3.81 3.26 -2.60
N LEU A 91 -3.28 3.94 -1.58
CA LEU A 91 -3.76 3.78 -0.20
C LEU A 91 -5.22 4.21 0.01
N LYS A 92 -5.70 5.17 -0.79
CA LYS A 92 -7.09 5.66 -0.69
C LYS A 92 -8.10 4.83 -1.48
N SER A 93 -7.68 4.16 -2.55
CA SER A 93 -8.59 3.53 -3.50
C SER A 93 -8.58 2.00 -3.49
N PHE A 94 -7.50 1.36 -3.04
CA PHE A 94 -7.40 -0.09 -3.05
C PHE A 94 -8.12 -0.72 -1.86
N GLU A 95 -8.56 -1.97 -2.04
CA GLU A 95 -9.08 -2.77 -0.94
C GLU A 95 -7.94 -3.37 -0.13
N PHE A 96 -8.00 -3.20 1.19
CA PHE A 96 -7.02 -3.73 2.15
C PHE A 96 -7.73 -4.59 3.18
N VAL A 97 -6.96 -5.36 3.95
CA VAL A 97 -7.48 -5.99 5.16
C VAL A 97 -7.98 -4.92 6.14
N GLU A 98 -9.27 -4.97 6.48
CA GLU A 98 -9.94 -4.02 7.38
C GLU A 98 -9.93 -4.51 8.85
N ASP A 99 -8.75 -4.69 9.42
CA ASP A 99 -8.61 -4.81 10.87
C ASP A 99 -8.06 -3.50 11.47
N SER A 100 -8.16 -3.37 12.80
CA SER A 100 -7.76 -2.14 13.49
C SER A 100 -6.27 -1.83 13.31
N PHE A 101 -5.43 -2.85 13.19
CA PHE A 101 -4.00 -2.65 13.00
C PHE A 101 -3.70 -2.13 11.59
N TRP A 102 -4.19 -2.79 10.54
CA TRP A 102 -3.93 -2.40 9.15
C TRP A 102 -4.60 -1.09 8.77
N THR A 103 -5.78 -0.80 9.33
CA THR A 103 -6.43 0.50 9.17
C THR A 103 -5.53 1.61 9.71
N GLN A 104 -4.99 1.44 10.91
CA GLN A 104 -4.06 2.41 11.49
C GLN A 104 -2.75 2.50 10.68
N GLN A 105 -2.20 1.38 10.20
CA GLN A 105 -1.00 1.41 9.36
C GLN A 105 -1.23 2.19 8.06
N LYS A 106 -2.39 2.01 7.41
CA LYS A 106 -2.77 2.76 6.21
C LYS A 106 -2.83 4.26 6.47
N GLU A 107 -3.46 4.67 7.57
CA GLU A 107 -3.52 6.08 7.97
C GLU A 107 -2.14 6.67 8.25
N ASN A 108 -1.31 5.94 9.00
CA ASN A 108 0.06 6.36 9.30
C ASN A 108 0.89 6.51 8.03
N LEU A 109 0.74 5.59 7.07
CA LEU A 109 1.49 5.61 5.83
C LEU A 109 1.04 6.76 4.91
N ILE A 110 -0.25 7.10 4.89
CA ILE A 110 -0.74 8.30 4.19
C ILE A 110 -0.08 9.56 4.78
N ILE A 111 -0.07 9.70 6.11
CA ILE A 111 0.58 10.84 6.79
C ILE A 111 2.07 10.88 6.48
N TYR A 112 2.75 9.73 6.50
CA TYR A 112 4.16 9.61 6.14
C TYR A 112 4.43 10.08 4.72
N TYR A 113 3.65 9.63 3.73
CA TYR A 113 3.82 10.05 2.34
C TYR A 113 3.53 11.53 2.16
N GLU A 114 2.44 12.07 2.73
CA GLU A 114 2.12 13.50 2.65
C GLU A 114 3.26 14.36 3.23
N SER A 115 3.80 13.96 4.39
CA SER A 115 4.91 14.65 5.05
C SER A 115 6.20 14.58 4.24
N THR A 116 6.57 13.38 3.77
CA THR A 116 7.77 13.14 2.96
C THR A 116 7.72 13.91 1.64
N CYS A 117 6.58 13.85 0.95
CA CYS A 117 6.35 14.57 -0.30
C CYS A 117 6.46 16.08 -0.14
N ARG A 118 5.88 16.63 0.93
CA ARG A 118 5.99 18.07 1.21
C ARG A 118 7.44 18.45 1.50
N LEU A 119 8.15 17.71 2.36
CA LEU A 119 9.56 17.99 2.65
C LEU A 119 10.42 17.94 1.38
N LYS A 120 10.26 16.89 0.57
CA LYS A 120 10.99 16.73 -0.69
C LYS A 120 10.71 17.87 -1.66
N LYS A 121 9.45 18.29 -1.81
CA LYS A 121 9.06 19.41 -2.67
C LYS A 121 9.77 20.71 -2.28
N TYR A 122 9.75 21.06 -1.00
CA TYR A 122 10.40 22.29 -0.52
C TYR A 122 11.93 22.21 -0.67
N THR A 123 12.50 21.03 -0.49
CA THR A 123 13.95 20.78 -0.68
C THR A 123 14.36 21.02 -2.14
N ILE A 124 13.62 20.47 -3.12
CA ILE A 124 13.88 20.69 -4.54
C ILE A 124 13.78 22.18 -4.89
N LEU A 125 12.73 22.85 -4.42
CA LEU A 125 12.48 24.26 -4.72
C LEU A 125 13.56 25.18 -4.10
N ALA A 126 14.06 24.85 -2.92
CA ALA A 126 15.06 25.64 -2.20
C ALA A 126 16.38 25.82 -2.95
N TYR A 127 16.74 24.91 -3.86
CA TYR A 127 17.96 25.06 -4.67
C TYR A 127 17.93 26.28 -5.59
N SER A 128 16.73 26.69 -6.04
CA SER A 128 16.55 27.88 -6.89
C SER A 128 16.01 29.09 -6.12
N ASN A 129 15.28 28.84 -5.03
CA ASN A 129 14.71 29.89 -4.18
C ASN A 129 14.75 29.47 -2.69
N PRO A 130 15.85 29.76 -1.97
CA PRO A 130 15.99 29.37 -0.57
C PRO A 130 14.91 29.93 0.38
N GLU A 131 14.32 31.08 0.05
CA GLU A 131 13.30 31.72 0.89
C GLU A 131 12.03 30.88 1.02
N ILE A 132 11.79 29.93 0.11
CA ILE A 132 10.63 29.04 0.17
C ILE A 132 10.61 28.19 1.45
N LEU A 133 11.77 27.94 2.06
CA LEU A 133 11.87 27.21 3.33
C LEU A 133 11.18 27.93 4.49
N LEU A 134 11.00 29.26 4.41
CA LEU A 134 10.24 30.03 5.41
C LEU A 134 8.74 29.74 5.38
N GLN A 135 8.25 29.14 4.29
CA GLN A 135 6.84 28.76 4.13
C GLN A 135 6.60 27.27 4.43
N TYR A 136 7.63 26.54 4.87
CA TYR A 136 7.49 25.14 5.24
C TYR A 136 6.95 25.04 6.66
N ASP A 137 5.70 24.60 6.78
CA ASP A 137 5.16 24.18 8.07
C ASP A 137 5.55 22.72 8.29
N LEU A 138 6.07 22.41 9.48
CA LEU A 138 6.26 21.04 9.94
C LEU A 138 4.93 20.29 9.85
N VAL A 139 4.91 19.18 9.13
CA VAL A 139 3.72 18.33 8.92
C VAL A 139 3.64 17.23 9.99
N ASP A 140 4.66 17.16 10.84
CA ASP A 140 5.04 16.05 11.68
C ASP A 140 5.26 16.49 13.14
N ASP A 141 4.50 17.48 13.62
CA ASP A 141 4.43 17.87 15.03
C ASP A 141 4.05 16.71 15.99
N LYS A 142 3.65 15.57 15.41
CA LYS A 142 3.29 14.31 16.06
C LYS A 142 4.22 13.14 15.76
N CYS A 143 5.30 13.30 14.98
CA CYS A 143 6.32 12.27 14.86
C CYS A 143 7.12 12.18 16.16
N ILE A 144 6.87 11.13 16.95
CA ILE A 144 7.63 10.72 18.15
C ILE A 144 8.41 9.46 17.82
#